data_AF-A0A4V5P5T0-F1
#
_entry.id   AF-A0A4V5P5T0-F1
#
_cell.length_a   1.000
_cell.length_b   1.000
_cell.length_c   1.000
_cell.angle_alpha   90.00
_cell.angle_beta   90.00
_cell.angle_gamma   90.00
#
_symmetry.space_group_name_H-M   'P 1'
#
loop_
_entity.id
_entity.type
_entity.pdbx_description
1 polymer ?
#
loop_
_entity_poly.entity_id
_entity_poly.type
_entity_poly.pdbx_seq_one_letter_code
_entity_poly.pdbx_strand_id
1 'polypeptide(L)'
;MGPAPGQGLYRSPMPGAAYPRPGMLPGSRMTPQGPSMGPPGYGGKPSVRPGLAQSGMDQSRKRPAPQQIQQVQQQAVQNRNHNAKKKKMADKILPQRIRELVPESQAYMDLLAFERKLDQTIMRKQLDIQEALERPIKQKRKLRIFISNTFNPAKSDAEDGEGTVASWELRVEGRLLEVSALSKYDATKQTSQQEIATLDNKIHETIETINQLKTQREFMLSFARDPQGFINDWLQSQCRHLKTMTDAVGNTEEERRAEFYFQPWAQEAVCRCFCSKGQQRRQELEQALGIRNT
;
A
#
# COMPACT_ATOMS: atom_id res chain seq x y z
N MET A 1 10.90 -70.77 56.35
CA MET A 1 11.22 -69.36 56.66
C MET A 1 10.12 -68.49 56.07
N GLY A 2 9.31 -67.82 56.89
CA GLY A 2 8.50 -66.67 56.46
C GLY A 2 9.28 -65.35 56.68
N PRO A 3 8.69 -64.14 56.53
CA PRO A 3 7.34 -63.79 56.04
C PRO A 3 7.34 -62.68 54.93
N ALA A 4 6.13 -62.29 54.49
CA ALA A 4 5.77 -61.05 53.77
C ALA A 4 5.94 -59.78 54.68
N PRO A 5 5.44 -58.53 54.40
CA PRO A 5 4.57 -57.98 53.33
C PRO A 5 4.91 -56.53 52.83
N GLY A 6 4.24 -56.03 51.77
CA GLY A 6 3.22 -54.96 51.88
C GLY A 6 3.69 -53.65 51.20
N GLN A 7 2.89 -52.72 50.68
CA GLN A 7 1.44 -52.47 50.63
C GLN A 7 1.19 -51.51 49.43
N GLY A 8 0.08 -51.64 48.69
CA GLY A 8 -1.04 -50.69 48.76
C GLY A 8 -1.00 -49.68 47.59
N LEU A 9 -2.07 -49.27 46.89
CA LEU A 9 -3.51 -49.31 47.14
C LEU A 9 -4.26 -49.19 45.78
N TYR A 10 -5.44 -49.79 45.77
CA TYR A 10 -6.59 -49.67 44.86
C TYR A 10 -6.83 -48.23 44.33
N ARG A 11 -7.47 -47.97 43.18
CA ARG A 11 -8.86 -48.36 42.86
C ARG A 11 -9.22 -47.86 41.43
N SER A 12 -9.75 -48.71 40.56
CA SER A 12 -10.71 -48.31 39.50
C SER A 12 -12.13 -48.37 40.07
N PRO A 13 -13.12 -47.59 39.58
CA PRO A 13 -13.89 -48.03 38.41
C PRO A 13 -14.46 -46.91 37.48
N MET A 14 -14.92 -47.36 36.31
CA MET A 14 -15.75 -46.74 35.24
C MET A 14 -17.05 -46.03 35.73
N PRO A 15 -18.03 -45.59 34.88
CA PRO A 15 -18.06 -44.90 33.56
C PRO A 15 -19.03 -43.68 33.50
N GLY A 16 -19.00 -42.90 32.40
CA GLY A 16 -20.22 -42.41 31.73
C GLY A 16 -20.76 -40.98 31.98
N ALA A 17 -21.47 -40.52 30.94
CA ALA A 17 -22.53 -39.50 30.88
C ALA A 17 -22.17 -38.01 30.76
N ALA A 18 -22.63 -37.46 29.64
CA ALA A 18 -22.79 -36.06 29.29
C ALA A 18 -23.85 -35.36 30.15
N TYR A 19 -23.64 -34.07 30.44
CA TYR A 19 -24.69 -33.03 30.47
C TYR A 19 -24.10 -31.64 30.19
N PRO A 20 -24.89 -30.70 29.63
CA PRO A 20 -24.44 -29.43 29.09
C PRO A 20 -24.51 -28.28 30.10
N ARG A 21 -23.81 -27.16 29.82
CA ARG A 21 -24.05 -25.87 30.48
C ARG A 21 -24.03 -24.70 29.48
N PRO A 22 -24.78 -23.62 29.76
CA PRO A 22 -25.54 -22.88 28.76
C PRO A 22 -25.05 -21.45 28.53
N GLY A 23 -25.31 -20.94 27.32
CA GLY A 23 -25.75 -19.59 27.01
C GLY A 23 -24.83 -18.40 27.34
N MET A 24 -24.21 -17.82 26.30
CA MET A 24 -24.00 -16.37 26.16
C MET A 24 -23.87 -16.00 24.67
N LEU A 25 -24.42 -14.83 24.33
CA LEU A 25 -24.81 -14.31 23.01
C LEU A 25 -23.64 -14.03 22.04
N PRO A 26 -23.81 -14.11 20.71
CA PRO A 26 -22.79 -13.67 19.76
C PRO A 26 -22.93 -12.17 19.47
N GLY A 27 -21.93 -11.39 19.92
CA GLY A 27 -21.71 -10.01 19.51
C GLY A 27 -21.00 -9.92 18.15
N SER A 28 -21.68 -9.27 17.22
CA SER A 28 -21.16 -8.37 16.18
C SER A 28 -19.71 -8.50 15.69
N ARG A 29 -19.54 -8.98 14.45
CA ARG A 29 -18.48 -8.45 13.57
C ARG A 29 -18.89 -8.44 12.09
N MET A 30 -18.61 -7.31 11.48
CA MET A 30 -19.04 -6.79 10.18
C MET A 30 -18.48 -7.55 8.97
N THR A 31 -19.31 -7.70 7.94
CA THR A 31 -18.96 -7.95 6.53
C THR A 31 -18.97 -6.63 5.75
N PRO A 32 -18.01 -6.35 4.85
CA PRO A 32 -18.10 -5.19 3.96
C PRO A 32 -18.82 -5.59 2.66
N GLN A 33 -19.99 -5.02 2.40
CA GLN A 33 -20.70 -5.17 1.13
C GLN A 33 -21.08 -3.79 0.58
N GLY A 34 -20.88 -3.63 -0.73
CA GLY A 34 -20.88 -2.37 -1.47
C GLY A 34 -22.25 -1.66 -1.60
N PRO A 35 -22.28 -0.52 -2.32
CA PRO A 35 -23.42 0.39 -2.32
C PRO A 35 -24.62 -0.16 -3.11
N SER A 36 -25.77 -0.23 -2.44
CA SER A 36 -27.08 -0.54 -3.02
C SER A 36 -27.76 0.75 -3.50
N MET A 37 -28.08 0.79 -4.79
CA MET A 37 -28.93 1.80 -5.44
C MET A 37 -30.39 1.63 -4.99
N GLY A 38 -31.07 2.74 -4.66
CA GLY A 38 -32.50 2.77 -4.33
C GLY A 38 -33.40 2.91 -5.57
N PRO A 39 -34.69 2.51 -5.51
CA PRO A 39 -35.63 2.62 -6.63
C PRO A 39 -36.41 3.95 -6.63
N PRO A 40 -36.96 4.38 -7.80
CA PRO A 40 -37.66 5.66 -7.93
C PRO A 40 -39.15 5.54 -7.58
N GLY A 41 -39.66 6.48 -6.78
CA GLY A 41 -41.07 6.59 -6.39
C GLY A 41 -41.84 7.65 -7.20
N TYR A 42 -43.06 7.28 -7.61
CA TYR A 42 -44.09 8.10 -8.27
C TYR A 42 -45.03 8.78 -7.25
N GLY A 43 -45.55 9.98 -7.60
CA GLY A 43 -46.69 10.70 -6.95
C GLY A 43 -46.41 12.21 -6.84
N GLY A 44 -47.13 13.18 -7.44
CA GLY A 44 -48.57 13.52 -7.38
C GLY A 44 -48.88 14.17 -6.01
N LYS A 45 -49.27 15.43 -5.79
CA LYS A 45 -50.09 16.45 -6.49
C LYS A 45 -49.91 17.85 -5.79
N PRO A 46 -50.57 18.96 -6.22
CA PRO A 46 -50.04 20.34 -6.22
C PRO A 46 -50.68 21.31 -5.21
N SER A 47 -50.15 22.55 -5.08
CA SER A 47 -50.95 23.71 -4.68
C SER A 47 -50.29 25.11 -4.90
N VAL A 48 -51.01 25.96 -5.65
CA VAL A 48 -51.19 27.45 -5.62
C VAL A 48 -50.06 28.48 -5.95
N ARG A 49 -50.22 29.10 -7.15
CA ARG A 49 -50.11 30.52 -7.66
C ARG A 49 -49.76 31.71 -6.70
N PRO A 50 -49.58 32.98 -7.17
CA PRO A 50 -49.25 33.55 -8.52
C PRO A 50 -48.25 34.77 -8.57
N GLY A 51 -47.84 35.18 -9.78
CA GLY A 51 -47.50 36.58 -10.15
C GLY A 51 -46.05 36.85 -10.62
N LEU A 52 -45.69 37.83 -11.45
CA LEU A 52 -46.13 38.44 -12.74
C LEU A 52 -44.99 39.44 -13.12
N ALA A 53 -44.71 39.60 -14.42
CA ALA A 53 -43.87 40.66 -15.05
C ALA A 53 -42.33 40.57 -14.81
N GLN A 54 -41.42 40.97 -15.69
CA GLN A 54 -41.46 41.62 -17.01
C GLN A 54 -40.09 41.41 -17.69
N SER A 55 -40.08 41.44 -19.01
CA SER A 55 -38.91 41.53 -19.88
C SER A 55 -38.15 42.85 -19.73
N GLY A 56 -36.81 42.82 -19.76
CA GLY A 56 -35.94 43.99 -19.90
C GLY A 56 -34.65 43.61 -20.62
N MET A 57 -34.36 44.32 -21.70
CA MET A 57 -33.18 44.20 -22.56
C MET A 57 -31.87 44.51 -21.82
N ASP A 58 -30.78 43.82 -22.15
CA ASP A 58 -29.48 44.50 -22.30
C ASP A 58 -28.54 43.70 -23.22
N GLN A 59 -28.03 44.40 -24.24
CA GLN A 59 -26.98 43.94 -25.14
C GLN A 59 -25.66 44.56 -24.68
N SER A 60 -24.58 43.83 -24.91
CA SER A 60 -23.21 44.36 -24.93
C SER A 60 -22.50 44.43 -23.58
N ARG A 61 -21.80 43.35 -23.21
CA ARG A 61 -20.51 43.45 -22.52
C ARG A 61 -19.56 42.35 -22.98
N LYS A 62 -18.41 42.81 -23.48
CA LYS A 62 -17.30 42.05 -24.02
C LYS A 62 -16.73 41.05 -23.01
N ARG A 63 -16.36 39.87 -23.50
CA ARG A 63 -15.43 38.92 -22.86
C ARG A 63 -14.13 39.62 -22.43
N PRO A 64 -13.59 39.27 -21.25
CA PRO A 64 -12.17 39.13 -21.03
C PRO A 64 -11.79 37.64 -21.01
N ALA A 65 -10.63 37.32 -21.60
CA ALA A 65 -10.05 35.98 -21.60
C ALA A 65 -9.55 35.57 -20.19
N PRO A 66 -9.60 34.28 -19.81
CA PRO A 66 -8.91 33.81 -18.62
C PRO A 66 -7.43 33.56 -18.93
N GLN A 67 -6.57 34.49 -18.54
CA GLN A 67 -5.15 34.22 -18.32
C GLN A 67 -4.92 34.14 -16.81
N GLN A 68 -4.92 32.93 -16.26
CA GLN A 68 -4.17 32.50 -15.06
C GLN A 68 -4.63 31.10 -14.62
N ILE A 69 -4.20 30.07 -15.36
CA ILE A 69 -4.06 28.69 -14.83
C ILE A 69 -2.77 28.13 -15.41
N GLN A 70 -1.62 28.46 -14.81
CA GLN A 70 -0.34 27.85 -15.18
C GLN A 70 0.61 27.63 -14.00
N GLN A 71 0.12 27.52 -12.77
CA GLN A 71 1.02 27.25 -11.61
C GLN A 71 0.61 26.12 -10.66
N VAL A 72 -0.37 25.26 -11.02
CA VAL A 72 -0.69 24.07 -10.19
C VAL A 72 -0.20 22.74 -10.80
N GLN A 73 0.56 22.78 -11.90
CA GLN A 73 1.00 21.56 -12.63
C GLN A 73 2.53 21.33 -12.59
N GLN A 74 3.21 21.63 -11.48
CA GLN A 74 4.63 21.24 -11.32
C GLN A 74 5.00 20.57 -9.99
N GLN A 75 4.08 20.46 -9.02
CA GLN A 75 4.32 19.67 -7.79
C GLN A 75 3.90 18.20 -7.87
N ALA A 76 3.28 17.75 -8.97
CA ALA A 76 2.86 16.36 -9.15
C ALA A 76 3.93 15.43 -9.77
N VAL A 77 5.05 15.98 -10.27
CA VAL A 77 6.08 15.17 -10.98
C VAL A 77 7.20 14.70 -10.05
N GLN A 78 7.48 15.41 -8.94
CA GLN A 78 8.48 14.97 -7.95
C GLN A 78 7.96 13.93 -6.96
N ASN A 79 6.64 13.77 -6.84
CA ASN A 79 6.02 12.86 -5.86
C ASN A 79 5.71 11.46 -6.42
N ARG A 80 6.01 11.19 -7.70
CA ARG A 80 5.93 9.84 -8.27
C ARG A 80 7.12 8.95 -7.87
N ASN A 81 8.28 9.54 -7.60
CA ASN A 81 9.49 8.78 -7.26
C ASN A 81 9.58 8.35 -5.78
N HIS A 82 8.79 8.96 -4.89
CA HIS A 82 8.70 8.53 -3.48
C HIS A 82 7.70 7.37 -3.28
N ASN A 83 6.92 7.06 -4.31
CA ASN A 83 6.12 5.84 -4.42
C ASN A 83 6.85 4.78 -5.25
N ALA A 84 8.16 4.62 -5.02
CA ALA A 84 8.78 3.31 -5.21
C ALA A 84 7.94 2.34 -4.39
N LYS A 85 7.12 1.55 -5.10
CA LYS A 85 6.15 0.59 -4.57
C LYS A 85 6.66 0.03 -3.26
N LYS A 86 5.96 0.27 -2.13
CA LYS A 86 6.30 -0.35 -0.84
C LYS A 86 6.60 -1.82 -1.12
N LYS A 87 7.87 -2.21 -1.04
CA LYS A 87 8.38 -3.51 -1.48
C LYS A 87 7.54 -4.59 -0.81
N LYS A 88 6.74 -5.31 -1.58
CA LYS A 88 5.82 -6.30 -1.03
C LYS A 88 6.57 -7.61 -0.94
N MET A 89 6.23 -8.42 0.07
CA MET A 89 6.74 -9.78 0.20
C MET A 89 6.54 -10.62 -1.07
N ALA A 90 5.48 -10.34 -1.85
CA ALA A 90 5.20 -11.00 -3.11
C ALA A 90 6.25 -10.74 -4.19
N ASP A 91 6.96 -9.60 -4.13
CA ASP A 91 7.95 -9.20 -5.12
C ASP A 91 9.27 -9.99 -4.94
N LYS A 92 9.47 -10.63 -3.77
CA LYS A 92 10.58 -11.57 -3.51
C LYS A 92 10.23 -13.03 -3.81
N ILE A 93 9.01 -13.35 -4.25
CA ILE A 93 8.58 -14.75 -4.45
C ILE A 93 8.70 -15.13 -5.93
N LEU A 94 9.39 -16.24 -6.22
CA LEU A 94 9.47 -16.79 -7.57
C LEU A 94 8.12 -17.38 -8.03
N PRO A 95 7.69 -17.14 -9.28
CA PRO A 95 6.48 -17.75 -9.83
C PRO A 95 6.52 -19.27 -9.77
N GLN A 96 5.37 -19.89 -9.49
CA GLN A 96 5.23 -21.36 -9.36
C GLN A 96 5.82 -22.12 -10.56
N ARG A 97 5.56 -21.64 -11.78
CA ARG A 97 6.03 -22.28 -13.01
C ARG A 97 7.56 -22.26 -13.16
N ILE A 98 8.26 -21.32 -12.53
CA ILE A 98 9.73 -21.31 -12.47
C ILE A 98 10.22 -22.28 -11.39
N ARG A 99 9.48 -22.36 -10.27
CA ARG A 99 9.80 -23.27 -9.17
C ARG A 99 9.77 -24.74 -9.58
N GLU A 100 8.83 -25.11 -10.45
CA GLU A 100 8.72 -26.48 -10.98
C GLU A 100 9.79 -26.84 -12.01
N LEU A 101 10.39 -25.83 -12.67
CA LEU A 101 11.40 -26.04 -13.70
C LEU A 101 12.84 -26.06 -13.15
N VAL A 102 13.08 -25.41 -12.01
CA VAL A 102 14.42 -25.22 -11.44
C VAL A 102 14.45 -25.76 -10.00
N PRO A 103 15.10 -26.91 -9.75
CA PRO A 103 15.09 -27.54 -8.42
C PRO A 103 15.76 -26.67 -7.33
N GLU A 104 16.75 -25.85 -7.69
CA GLU A 104 17.44 -24.93 -6.78
C GLU A 104 16.54 -23.79 -6.28
N SER A 105 15.40 -23.55 -6.94
CA SER A 105 14.42 -22.55 -6.51
C SER A 105 13.87 -22.82 -5.11
N GLN A 106 13.85 -24.08 -4.67
CA GLN A 106 13.40 -24.44 -3.32
C GLN A 106 14.37 -23.92 -2.26
N ALA A 107 15.68 -24.01 -2.49
CA ALA A 107 16.68 -23.48 -1.57
C ALA A 107 16.55 -21.97 -1.37
N TYR A 108 16.18 -21.22 -2.43
CA TYR A 108 15.88 -19.79 -2.33
C TYR A 108 14.63 -19.51 -1.48
N MET A 109 13.55 -20.29 -1.65
CA MET A 109 12.34 -20.15 -0.84
C MET A 109 12.59 -20.47 0.63
N ASP A 110 13.43 -21.47 0.91
CA ASP A 110 13.83 -21.84 2.27
C ASP A 110 14.68 -20.74 2.91
N LEU A 111 15.57 -20.11 2.14
CA LEU A 111 16.35 -18.94 2.60
C LEU A 111 15.42 -17.75 2.93
N LEU A 112 14.41 -17.48 2.10
CA LEU A 112 13.40 -16.45 2.38
C LEU A 112 12.58 -16.78 3.64
N ALA A 113 12.23 -18.05 3.85
CA ALA A 113 11.54 -18.48 5.06
C ALA A 113 12.42 -18.34 6.31
N PHE A 114 13.71 -18.64 6.19
CA PHE A 114 14.69 -18.47 7.25
C PHE A 114 14.92 -16.98 7.58
N GLU A 115 15.10 -16.12 6.58
CA GLU A 115 15.22 -14.66 6.72
C GLU A 115 14.06 -14.10 7.56
N ARG A 116 12.81 -14.43 7.21
CA ARG A 116 11.62 -13.98 7.95
C ARG A 116 11.64 -14.36 9.43
N LYS A 117 12.08 -15.59 9.74
CA LYS A 117 12.17 -16.08 11.12
C LYS A 117 13.31 -15.37 11.88
N LEU A 118 14.43 -15.16 11.20
CA LEU A 118 15.58 -14.45 11.73
C LEU A 118 15.22 -12.99 12.04
N ASP A 119 14.62 -12.27 11.09
CA ASP A 119 14.18 -10.88 11.27
C ASP A 119 13.18 -10.73 12.41
N GLN A 120 12.21 -11.65 12.50
CA GLN A 120 11.27 -11.67 13.63
C GLN A 120 11.99 -11.85 14.97
N THR A 121 12.99 -12.72 15.02
CA THR A 121 13.77 -12.98 16.24
C THR A 121 14.64 -11.79 16.60
N ILE A 122 15.30 -11.18 15.62
CA ILE A 122 16.11 -9.95 15.81
C ILE A 122 15.22 -8.82 16.32
N MET A 123 14.09 -8.55 15.66
CA MET A 123 13.17 -7.47 16.04
C MET A 123 12.65 -7.67 17.47
N ARG A 124 12.27 -8.90 17.82
CA ARG A 124 11.86 -9.24 19.19
C ARG A 124 12.99 -9.01 20.18
N LYS A 125 14.21 -9.47 19.89
CA LYS A 125 15.37 -9.28 20.76
C LYS A 125 15.77 -7.81 20.90
N GLN A 126 15.63 -7.02 19.85
CA GLN A 126 15.84 -5.57 19.92
C GLN A 126 14.84 -4.92 20.87
N LEU A 127 13.56 -5.32 20.81
CA LEU A 127 12.54 -4.85 21.75
C LEU A 127 12.80 -5.32 23.18
N ASP A 128 13.16 -6.59 23.39
CA ASP A 128 13.53 -7.13 24.71
C ASP A 128 14.70 -6.32 25.33
N ILE A 129 15.72 -6.00 24.53
CA ILE A 129 16.88 -5.19 24.96
C ILE A 129 16.45 -3.75 25.24
N GLN A 130 15.61 -3.17 24.40
CA GLN A 130 15.10 -1.82 24.60
C GLN A 130 14.30 -1.72 25.91
N GLU A 131 13.41 -2.67 26.17
CA GLU A 131 12.65 -2.76 27.43
C GLU A 131 13.60 -2.95 28.64
N ALA A 132 14.65 -3.75 28.50
CA ALA A 132 15.64 -3.93 29.56
C ALA A 132 16.46 -2.66 29.80
N LEU A 133 16.76 -1.87 28.76
CA LEU A 133 17.48 -0.59 28.86
C LEU A 133 16.62 0.54 29.45
N GLU A 134 15.29 0.47 29.32
CA GLU A 134 14.36 1.41 29.98
C GLU A 134 14.35 1.23 31.50
N ARG A 135 14.80 0.08 32.01
CA ARG A 135 15.03 -0.12 33.45
C ARG A 135 16.30 0.65 33.83
N PRO A 136 16.29 1.50 34.87
CA PRO A 136 17.46 2.29 35.25
C PRO A 136 18.61 1.39 35.73
N ILE A 137 19.52 1.06 34.82
CA ILE A 137 20.72 0.27 35.08
C ILE A 137 21.86 1.22 35.46
N LYS A 138 22.45 1.04 36.64
CA LYS A 138 23.62 1.81 37.08
C LYS A 138 24.84 1.42 36.23
N GLN A 139 25.32 2.32 35.35
CA GLN A 139 26.48 2.07 34.50
C GLN A 139 27.78 2.57 35.16
N LYS A 140 28.79 1.70 35.30
CA LYS A 140 30.12 2.11 35.77
C LYS A 140 30.88 2.80 34.64
N ARG A 141 31.18 4.10 34.79
CA ARG A 141 31.97 4.90 33.83
C ARG A 141 33.20 5.50 34.53
N LYS A 142 34.21 5.87 33.74
CA LYS A 142 35.40 6.57 34.25
C LYS A 142 35.19 8.08 34.14
N LEU A 143 35.09 8.76 35.28
CA LEU A 143 35.10 10.21 35.37
C LEU A 143 36.56 10.67 35.45
N ARG A 144 36.97 11.57 34.55
CA ARG A 144 38.25 12.26 34.68
C ARG A 144 38.01 13.60 35.35
N ILE A 145 38.71 13.83 36.47
CA ILE A 145 38.60 15.05 37.25
C ILE A 145 39.91 15.82 37.06
N PHE A 146 39.79 17.10 36.73
CA PHE A 146 40.90 18.05 36.70
C PHE A 146 40.74 18.99 37.88
N ILE A 147 41.78 19.11 38.69
CA ILE A 147 41.82 20.02 39.83
C ILE A 147 42.96 20.99 39.57
N SER A 148 42.61 22.26 39.42
CA SER A 148 43.57 23.34 39.18
C SER A 148 43.47 24.34 40.32
N ASN A 149 44.59 24.62 40.97
CA ASN A 149 44.68 25.66 41.97
C ASN A 149 45.41 26.86 41.38
N THR A 150 44.74 28.00 41.33
CA THR A 150 45.31 29.26 40.86
C THR A 150 45.40 30.22 42.04
N PHE A 151 46.62 30.58 42.40
CA PHE A 151 46.88 31.57 43.44
C PHE A 151 47.22 32.92 42.79
N ASN A 152 46.44 33.94 43.11
CA ASN A 152 46.64 35.31 42.67
C ASN A 152 47.23 36.13 43.84
N PRO A 153 48.53 36.43 43.82
CA PRO A 153 49.16 37.21 44.88
C PRO A 153 48.65 38.66 44.85
N ALA A 154 48.60 39.30 46.02
CA ALA A 154 48.25 40.70 46.16
C ALA A 154 49.28 41.57 45.41
N LYS A 155 48.82 42.51 44.58
CA LYS A 155 49.68 43.52 43.96
C LYS A 155 49.62 44.80 44.78
N SER A 156 50.79 45.35 45.11
CA SER A 156 50.92 46.54 45.94
C SER A 156 50.94 47.87 45.17
N ASP A 157 50.82 47.86 43.84
CA ASP A 157 50.91 49.09 43.01
C ASP A 157 49.56 49.47 42.38
N ALA A 158 48.63 49.93 43.20
CA ALA A 158 47.52 50.77 42.76
C ALA A 158 47.62 52.09 43.53
N GLU A 159 48.06 53.16 42.87
CA GLU A 159 48.11 54.52 43.45
C GLU A 159 46.71 55.11 43.75
N ASP A 160 45.64 54.36 43.48
CA ASP A 160 44.26 54.71 43.86
C ASP A 160 43.68 53.64 44.80
N GLY A 161 44.14 53.61 46.06
CA GLY A 161 43.37 53.28 47.26
C GLY A 161 42.66 51.92 47.42
N GLU A 162 42.68 51.00 46.45
CA GLU A 162 42.02 49.70 46.56
C GLU A 162 43.01 48.58 46.22
N GLY A 163 43.88 48.28 47.19
CA GLY A 163 44.85 47.18 47.10
C GLY A 163 44.14 45.84 46.86
N THR A 164 44.60 45.09 45.86
CA THR A 164 43.97 43.80 45.52
C THR A 164 44.39 42.74 46.55
N VAL A 165 43.44 42.18 47.29
CA VAL A 165 43.68 41.14 48.30
C VAL A 165 44.13 39.84 47.62
N ALA A 166 45.14 39.16 48.21
CA ALA A 166 45.59 37.87 47.72
C ALA A 166 44.42 36.87 47.72
N SER A 167 44.22 36.17 46.61
CA SER A 167 43.12 35.24 46.44
C SER A 167 43.61 33.90 45.92
N TRP A 168 42.89 32.84 46.27
CA TRP A 168 43.08 31.51 45.72
C TRP A 168 41.77 31.07 45.07
N GLU A 169 41.89 30.45 43.91
CA GLU A 169 40.78 29.88 43.16
C GLU A 169 41.07 28.41 42.88
N LEU A 170 40.25 27.52 43.44
CA LEU A 170 40.28 26.10 43.16
C LEU A 170 39.21 25.78 42.11
N ARG A 171 39.64 25.40 40.91
CA ARG A 171 38.76 24.94 39.83
C ARG A 171 38.73 23.42 39.81
N VAL A 172 37.55 22.84 39.94
CA VAL A 172 37.32 21.40 39.81
C VAL A 172 36.42 21.16 38.61
N GLU A 173 36.97 20.58 37.55
CA GLU A 173 36.21 20.20 36.35
C GLU A 173 36.13 18.68 36.25
N GLY A 174 34.93 18.17 35.94
CA GLY A 174 34.70 16.75 35.67
C GLY A 174 34.29 16.52 34.22
N ARG A 175 34.93 15.56 33.55
CA ARG A 175 34.49 15.07 32.23
C ARG A 175 34.34 13.55 32.25
N LEU A 176 33.16 13.08 31.83
CA LEU A 176 32.88 11.67 31.69
C LEU A 176 33.57 11.14 30.43
N LEU A 177 34.43 10.13 30.54
CA LEU A 177 35.09 9.54 29.37
C LEU A 177 34.10 8.68 28.60
N GLU A 178 33.93 8.96 27.30
CA GLU A 178 33.13 8.11 26.41
C GLU A 178 33.87 6.81 26.06
N VAL A 179 33.10 5.74 25.93
CA VAL A 179 33.62 4.46 25.42
C VAL A 179 33.57 4.54 23.90
N SER A 180 34.72 4.79 23.27
CA SER A 180 34.91 4.92 21.80
C SER A 180 34.33 3.76 20.97
N ALA A 181 33.98 2.62 21.58
CA ALA A 181 33.36 1.47 20.92
C ALA A 181 31.91 1.71 20.46
N LEU A 182 31.16 2.61 21.11
CA LEU A 182 29.74 2.86 20.79
C LEU A 182 29.55 3.54 19.43
N SER A 183 30.34 4.57 19.10
CA SER A 183 30.19 5.28 17.80
C SER A 183 30.59 4.41 16.61
N LYS A 184 31.54 3.48 16.80
CA LYS A 184 31.95 2.53 15.77
C LYS A 184 30.84 1.52 15.46
N TYR A 185 30.11 1.08 16.48
CA TYR A 185 29.00 0.13 16.32
C TYR A 185 27.85 0.71 15.49
N ASP A 186 27.44 1.95 15.76
CA ASP A 186 26.33 2.59 15.02
C ASP A 186 26.68 2.81 13.55
N ALA A 187 27.93 3.21 13.25
CA ALA A 187 28.41 3.34 11.88
C ALA A 187 28.39 2.00 11.14
N THR A 188 28.89 0.91 11.76
CA THR A 188 28.88 -0.43 11.16
C THR A 188 27.46 -0.95 10.93
N LYS A 189 26.53 -0.69 11.85
CA LYS A 189 25.12 -1.06 11.71
C LYS A 189 24.47 -0.35 10.52
N GLN A 190 24.75 0.93 10.33
CA GLN A 190 24.21 1.71 9.23
C GLN A 190 24.75 1.23 7.88
N THR A 191 26.05 0.94 7.76
CA THR A 191 26.64 0.35 6.56
C THR A 191 26.03 -1.02 6.23
N SER A 192 25.89 -1.89 7.24
CA SER A 192 25.29 -3.23 7.05
C SER A 192 23.85 -3.14 6.56
N GLN A 193 23.04 -2.22 7.10
CA GLN A 193 21.68 -1.99 6.61
C GLN A 193 21.64 -1.48 5.17
N GLN A 194 22.59 -0.62 4.79
CA GLN A 194 22.67 -0.12 3.43
C GLN A 194 23.03 -1.23 2.45
N GLU A 195 23.97 -2.11 2.79
CA GLU A 195 24.32 -3.29 2.01
C GLU A 195 23.14 -4.25 1.84
N ILE A 196 22.39 -4.51 2.91
CA ILE A 196 21.16 -5.32 2.86
C ILE A 196 20.14 -4.68 1.90
N ALA A 197 19.94 -3.36 1.97
CA ALA A 197 19.04 -2.67 1.06
C ALA A 197 19.47 -2.76 -0.41
N THR A 198 20.78 -2.71 -0.66
CA THR A 198 21.36 -2.91 -2.01
C THR A 198 21.16 -4.34 -2.51
N LEU A 199 21.42 -5.35 -1.67
CA LEU A 199 21.19 -6.75 -2.01
C LEU A 199 19.70 -7.02 -2.30
N ASP A 200 18.82 -6.43 -1.50
CA ASP A 200 17.39 -6.51 -1.74
C ASP A 200 17.02 -5.93 -3.10
N ASN A 201 17.52 -4.76 -3.48
CA ASN A 201 17.26 -4.20 -4.81
C ASN A 201 17.70 -5.17 -5.92
N LYS A 202 18.89 -5.76 -5.80
CA LYS A 202 19.40 -6.75 -6.76
C LYS A 202 18.50 -7.98 -6.86
N ILE A 203 17.97 -8.47 -5.73
CA ILE A 203 17.01 -9.58 -5.72
C ILE A 203 15.76 -9.22 -6.53
N HIS A 204 15.21 -8.01 -6.32
CA HIS A 204 14.01 -7.57 -7.04
C HIS A 204 14.25 -7.44 -8.55
N GLU A 205 15.35 -6.79 -8.95
CA GLU A 205 15.73 -6.64 -10.37
C GLU A 205 15.94 -8.01 -11.04
N THR A 206 16.58 -8.94 -10.33
CA THR A 206 16.81 -10.30 -10.83
C THR A 206 15.50 -11.06 -10.98
N ILE A 207 14.59 -10.98 -10.01
CA ILE A 207 13.27 -11.63 -10.09
C ILE A 207 12.43 -11.04 -11.24
N GLU A 208 12.48 -9.73 -11.44
CA GLU A 208 11.79 -9.09 -12.56
C GLU A 208 12.34 -9.59 -13.91
N THR A 209 13.66 -9.67 -14.04
CA THR A 209 14.33 -10.23 -15.22
C THR A 209 13.92 -11.69 -15.44
N ILE A 210 13.91 -12.50 -14.37
CA ILE A 210 13.46 -13.89 -14.39
C ILE A 210 12.00 -13.99 -14.88
N ASN A 211 11.11 -13.08 -14.47
CA ASN A 211 9.72 -13.06 -14.90
C ASN A 211 9.57 -12.70 -16.39
N GLN A 212 10.37 -11.74 -16.87
CA GLN A 212 10.41 -11.38 -18.29
C GLN A 212 10.89 -12.57 -19.14
N LEU A 213 12.01 -13.19 -18.73
CA LEU A 213 12.56 -14.37 -19.41
C LEU A 213 11.62 -15.56 -19.38
N LYS A 214 10.90 -15.78 -18.28
CA LYS A 214 9.85 -16.81 -18.19
C LYS A 214 8.77 -16.58 -19.24
N THR A 215 8.26 -15.35 -19.34
CA THR A 215 7.23 -15.00 -20.32
C THR A 215 7.72 -15.20 -21.75
N GLN A 216 8.95 -14.76 -22.05
CA GLN A 216 9.58 -14.96 -23.35
C GLN A 216 9.77 -16.44 -23.68
N ARG A 217 10.27 -17.24 -22.73
CA ARG A 217 10.43 -18.70 -22.89
C ARG A 217 9.10 -19.36 -23.19
N GLU A 218 8.05 -19.02 -22.43
CA GLU A 218 6.72 -19.58 -22.63
C GLU A 218 6.15 -19.23 -24.00
N PHE A 219 6.31 -17.98 -24.43
CA PHE A 219 5.93 -17.51 -25.77
C PHE A 219 6.62 -18.32 -26.88
N MET A 220 7.94 -18.48 -26.79
CA MET A 220 8.71 -19.19 -27.81
C MET A 220 8.37 -20.68 -27.83
N LEU A 221 8.15 -21.29 -26.67
CA LEU A 221 7.72 -22.68 -26.58
C LEU A 221 6.31 -22.91 -27.10
N SER A 222 5.38 -21.98 -26.88
CA SER A 222 4.03 -22.08 -27.46
C SER A 222 4.07 -21.96 -28.98
N PHE A 223 4.86 -21.04 -29.53
CA PHE A 223 5.05 -20.90 -30.97
C PHE A 223 5.68 -22.16 -31.59
N ALA A 224 6.72 -22.71 -30.96
CA ALA A 224 7.41 -23.89 -31.48
C ALA A 224 6.54 -25.18 -31.43
N ARG A 225 5.56 -25.24 -30.52
CA ARG A 225 4.67 -26.41 -30.37
C ARG A 225 3.58 -26.47 -31.42
N ASP A 226 2.92 -25.34 -31.69
CA ASP A 226 1.89 -25.20 -32.72
C ASP A 226 1.93 -23.78 -33.30
N PRO A 227 2.74 -23.54 -34.34
CA PRO A 227 2.93 -22.18 -34.87
C PRO A 227 1.65 -21.62 -35.50
N GLN A 228 0.82 -22.47 -36.12
CA GLN A 228 -0.39 -22.02 -36.81
C GLN A 228 -1.47 -21.62 -35.81
N GLY A 229 -1.76 -22.47 -34.82
CA GLY A 229 -2.71 -22.14 -33.75
C GLY A 229 -2.23 -20.94 -32.94
N PHE A 230 -0.93 -20.90 -32.61
CA PHE A 230 -0.33 -19.79 -31.88
C PHE A 230 -0.47 -18.45 -32.61
N ILE A 231 -0.20 -18.39 -33.92
CA ILE A 231 -0.33 -17.13 -34.69
C ILE A 231 -1.78 -16.63 -34.65
N ASN A 232 -2.76 -17.53 -34.79
CA ASN A 232 -4.17 -17.17 -34.70
C ASN A 232 -4.53 -16.58 -33.31
N ASP A 233 -4.15 -17.29 -32.24
CA ASP A 233 -4.38 -16.84 -30.87
C ASP A 233 -3.65 -15.52 -30.57
N TRP A 234 -2.43 -15.37 -31.09
CA TRP A 234 -1.63 -14.16 -30.94
C TRP A 234 -2.29 -12.97 -31.63
N LEU A 235 -2.73 -13.12 -32.89
CA LEU A 235 -3.44 -12.08 -33.62
C LEU A 235 -4.73 -11.67 -32.89
N GLN A 236 -5.51 -12.63 -32.42
CA GLN A 236 -6.71 -12.35 -31.61
C GLN A 236 -6.35 -11.60 -30.31
N SER A 237 -5.27 -12.00 -29.64
CA SER A 237 -4.78 -11.30 -28.44
C SER A 237 -4.37 -9.86 -28.73
N GLN A 238 -3.64 -9.60 -29.82
CA GLN A 238 -3.25 -8.26 -30.24
C GLN A 238 -4.46 -7.40 -30.60
N CYS A 239 -5.43 -7.95 -31.34
CA CYS A 239 -6.69 -7.26 -31.64
C CYS A 239 -7.46 -6.89 -30.37
N ARG A 240 -7.58 -7.82 -29.41
CA ARG A 240 -8.21 -7.54 -28.10
C ARG A 240 -7.50 -6.44 -27.35
N HIS A 241 -6.17 -6.51 -27.27
CA HIS A 241 -5.38 -5.51 -26.55
C HIS A 241 -5.53 -4.12 -27.17
N LEU A 242 -5.45 -4.04 -28.51
CA LEU A 242 -5.64 -2.80 -29.23
C LEU A 242 -7.04 -2.20 -28.97
N LYS A 243 -8.10 -3.02 -29.03
CA LYS A 243 -9.47 -2.58 -28.72
C LYS A 243 -9.60 -2.04 -27.29
N THR A 244 -8.94 -2.68 -26.32
CA THR A 244 -8.90 -2.20 -24.93
C THR A 244 -8.15 -0.88 -24.79
N MET A 245 -7.08 -0.66 -25.56
CA MET A 245 -6.32 0.59 -25.51
C MET A 245 -7.02 1.76 -26.19
N THR A 246 -7.84 1.51 -27.21
CA THR A 246 -8.51 2.54 -28.01
C THR A 246 -9.97 2.74 -27.64
N ASP A 247 -10.47 2.03 -26.63
CA ASP A 247 -11.89 1.94 -26.27
C ASP A 247 -12.79 1.59 -27.48
N ALA A 248 -12.22 0.93 -28.50
CA ALA A 248 -12.96 0.54 -29.69
C ALA A 248 -13.94 -0.59 -29.34
N VAL A 249 -15.23 -0.30 -29.49
CA VAL A 249 -16.32 -1.24 -29.22
C VAL A 249 -16.74 -1.95 -30.51
N GLY A 250 -17.11 -3.21 -30.38
CA GLY A 250 -17.67 -4.01 -31.47
C GLY A 250 -16.63 -4.79 -32.26
N ASN A 251 -17.12 -5.72 -33.05
CA ASN A 251 -16.33 -6.44 -34.02
C ASN A 251 -16.99 -6.28 -35.38
N THR A 252 -16.52 -5.32 -36.16
CA THR A 252 -17.08 -4.97 -37.47
C THR A 252 -17.21 -6.19 -38.39
N GLU A 253 -16.34 -7.17 -38.23
CA GLU A 253 -16.39 -8.40 -39.02
C GLU A 253 -17.48 -9.38 -38.56
N GLU A 254 -17.81 -9.42 -37.27
CA GLU A 254 -18.96 -10.20 -36.80
C GLU A 254 -20.26 -9.52 -37.17
N GLU A 255 -20.34 -8.19 -37.06
CA GLU A 255 -21.52 -7.40 -37.45
C GLU A 255 -21.87 -7.55 -38.94
N ARG A 256 -20.92 -7.93 -39.80
CA ARG A 256 -21.20 -8.25 -41.21
C ARG A 256 -21.93 -9.57 -41.42
N ARG A 257 -21.84 -10.50 -40.47
CA ARG A 257 -22.38 -11.85 -40.60
C ARG A 257 -23.84 -11.87 -40.18
N ALA A 258 -24.70 -12.55 -40.95
CA ALA A 258 -26.12 -12.62 -40.63
C ALA A 258 -26.36 -13.30 -39.26
N GLU A 259 -25.51 -14.27 -38.90
CA GLU A 259 -25.48 -14.99 -37.62
C GLU A 259 -25.46 -14.05 -36.40
N PHE A 260 -24.82 -12.88 -36.54
CA PHE A 260 -24.75 -11.87 -35.48
C PHE A 260 -26.13 -11.30 -35.11
N TYR A 261 -27.07 -11.27 -36.06
CA TYR A 261 -28.41 -10.72 -35.85
C TYR A 261 -29.45 -11.76 -35.41
N PHE A 262 -29.09 -13.04 -35.33
CA PHE A 262 -29.96 -14.10 -34.78
C PHE A 262 -29.81 -14.27 -33.26
N GLN A 263 -29.36 -13.23 -32.57
CA GLN A 263 -29.13 -13.24 -31.12
C GLN A 263 -30.38 -12.81 -30.34
N PRO A 264 -30.56 -13.24 -29.08
CA PRO A 264 -31.75 -12.91 -28.29
C PRO A 264 -32.02 -11.41 -28.13
N TRP A 265 -30.97 -10.59 -28.15
CA TRP A 265 -31.08 -9.13 -28.03
C TRP A 265 -31.64 -8.46 -29.29
N ALA A 266 -31.67 -9.13 -30.44
CA ALA A 266 -32.02 -8.52 -31.73
C ALA A 266 -33.46 -8.02 -31.77
N GLN A 267 -34.42 -8.81 -31.28
CA GLN A 267 -35.84 -8.42 -31.26
C GLN A 267 -36.06 -7.17 -30.42
N GLU A 268 -35.48 -7.13 -29.23
CA GLU A 268 -35.57 -5.96 -28.35
C GLU A 268 -34.89 -4.74 -28.97
N ALA A 269 -33.71 -4.92 -29.59
CA ALA A 269 -33.00 -3.85 -30.27
C ALA A 269 -33.83 -3.24 -31.42
N VAL A 270 -34.53 -4.06 -32.21
CA VAL A 270 -35.46 -3.59 -33.25
C VAL A 270 -36.62 -2.79 -32.65
N CYS A 271 -37.24 -3.29 -31.57
CA CYS A 271 -38.31 -2.56 -30.88
C CYS A 271 -37.83 -1.18 -30.38
N ARG A 272 -36.67 -1.12 -29.71
CA ARG A 272 -36.07 0.13 -29.23
C ARG A 272 -35.77 1.08 -30.40
N CYS A 273 -35.21 0.57 -31.49
CA CYS A 273 -34.93 1.35 -32.70
C CYS A 273 -36.21 1.91 -33.32
N PHE A 274 -37.27 1.10 -33.44
CA PHE A 274 -38.54 1.52 -34.01
C PHE A 274 -39.22 2.60 -33.16
N CYS A 275 -39.26 2.42 -31.83
CA CYS A 275 -39.79 3.43 -30.92
C CYS A 275 -39.01 4.75 -31.02
N SER A 276 -37.68 4.69 -31.07
CA SER A 276 -36.82 5.87 -31.21
C SER A 276 -37.06 6.59 -32.54
N LYS A 277 -37.08 5.87 -33.67
CA LYS A 277 -37.39 6.43 -34.99
C LYS A 277 -38.80 7.04 -35.05
N GLY A 278 -39.78 6.40 -34.42
CA GLY A 278 -41.15 6.92 -34.35
C GLY A 278 -41.25 8.22 -33.54
N GLN A 279 -40.49 8.35 -32.44
CA GLN A 279 -40.38 9.60 -31.69
C GLN A 279 -39.66 10.68 -32.49
N GLN A 280 -38.57 10.34 -33.18
CA GLN A 280 -37.85 11.28 -34.04
C GLN A 280 -38.74 11.83 -35.15
N ARG A 281 -39.47 10.97 -35.87
CA ARG A 281 -40.41 11.41 -36.91
C ARG A 281 -41.51 12.32 -36.38
N ARG A 282 -42.02 12.04 -35.18
CA ARG A 282 -42.99 12.90 -34.51
C ARG A 282 -42.41 14.28 -34.21
N GLN A 283 -41.20 14.34 -33.64
CA GLN A 283 -40.52 15.62 -33.37
C GLN A 283 -40.24 16.41 -34.65
N GLU A 284 -39.83 15.75 -35.74
CA GLU A 284 -39.64 16.41 -37.04
C GLU A 284 -40.95 17.03 -37.56
N LEU A 285 -42.07 16.31 -37.43
CA LEU A 285 -43.39 16.80 -37.83
C LEU A 285 -43.88 17.94 -36.93
N GLU A 286 -43.70 17.83 -35.61
CA GLU A 286 -44.03 18.90 -34.66
C GLU A 286 -43.22 20.17 -34.93
N GLN A 287 -41.92 20.04 -35.24
CA GLN A 287 -41.07 21.17 -35.66
C GLN A 287 -41.50 21.76 -37.00
N ALA A 288 -41.79 20.93 -38.00
CA ALA A 288 -42.21 21.38 -39.33
C ALA A 288 -43.58 22.09 -39.31
N LEU A 289 -44.48 21.66 -38.42
CA LEU A 289 -45.78 22.28 -38.21
C LEU A 289 -45.74 23.48 -37.24
N GLY A 290 -44.56 23.84 -36.72
CA GLY A 290 -44.39 24.97 -35.81
C GLY A 290 -45.03 24.79 -34.44
N ILE A 291 -45.43 23.56 -34.09
CA ILE A 291 -46.08 23.22 -32.83
C ILE A 291 -44.98 23.11 -31.77
N ARG A 292 -44.58 24.26 -31.21
CA ARG A 292 -43.82 24.25 -29.95
C ARG A 292 -44.77 23.85 -28.84
N ASN A 293 -44.62 22.63 -28.32
CA ASN A 293 -45.25 22.22 -27.06
C ASN A 293 -44.90 23.26 -25.98
N THR A 294 -45.90 23.99 -25.51
CA THR A 294 -45.87 24.71 -24.22
C THR A 294 -46.05 23.72 -23.08
#